data_AF-A0A353R9H2-F1
#
_entry.id   AF-A0A353R9H2-F1
#
_cell.length_a   1.000
_cell.length_b   1.000
_cell.length_c   1.000
_cell.angle_alpha   90.00
_cell.angle_beta   90.00
_cell.angle_gamma   90.00
#
_symmetry.space_group_name_H-M   'P 1'
#
loop_
_entity.id
_entity.type
_entity.pdbx_description
1 polymer ?
#
loop_
_entity_poly.entity_id
_entity_poly.type
_entity_poly.pdbx_seq_one_letter_code
_entity_poly.pdbx_strand_id
1 'polypeptide(L)' 'AAATSTGGMSGKRWGRVGDVPIIGAGTYANNSTVAVSGTGHGELWIRRCVAFDISALMDY' A
#
# COMPACT_ATOMS: atom_id res chain seq x y z
N ALA A 1 -1.57 3.48 -13.50
CA ALA A 1 -2.74 3.56 -12.59
C ALA A 1 -2.74 2.33 -11.67
N ALA A 2 -3.26 2.45 -10.44
CA ALA A 2 -3.36 1.34 -9.49
C ALA A 2 -4.66 1.45 -8.67
N ALA A 3 -5.20 0.30 -8.27
CA ALA A 3 -6.33 0.18 -7.37
C ALA A 3 -6.18 -1.09 -6.53
N THR A 4 -6.52 -1.00 -5.25
CA THR A 4 -6.42 -2.12 -4.30
C THR A 4 -7.66 -2.14 -3.41
N SER A 5 -8.19 -3.34 -3.13
CA SER A 5 -9.37 -3.55 -2.29
C SER A 5 -9.18 -4.75 -1.37
N THR A 6 -9.74 -4.69 -0.16
CA THR A 6 -9.64 -5.76 0.84
C THR A 6 -10.77 -5.70 1.87
N GLY A 7 -11.16 -6.85 2.41
CA GLY A 7 -11.97 -6.92 3.64
C GLY A 7 -11.18 -6.60 4.93
N GLY A 8 -9.85 -6.56 4.83
CA GLY A 8 -8.92 -6.46 5.95
C GLY A 8 -8.48 -7.84 6.44
N MET A 9 -8.10 -7.93 7.71
CA MET A 9 -7.65 -9.18 8.33
C MET A 9 -8.78 -9.85 9.12
N SER A 10 -8.82 -11.18 9.11
CA SER A 10 -9.69 -11.97 9.99
C SER A 10 -9.43 -11.63 11.45
N GLY A 11 -10.49 -11.48 12.24
CA GLY A 11 -10.39 -11.13 13.66
C GLY A 11 -9.85 -9.71 13.93
N LYS A 12 -9.82 -8.81 12.93
CA LYS A 12 -9.38 -7.43 13.15
C LYS A 12 -10.23 -6.74 14.22
N ARG A 13 -9.59 -5.92 15.04
CA ARG A 13 -10.30 -5.01 15.95
C ARG A 13 -11.20 -4.08 15.13
N TRP A 14 -12.38 -3.77 15.65
CA TRP A 14 -13.27 -2.79 15.04
C TRP A 14 -12.54 -1.46 14.79
N GLY A 15 -12.75 -0.89 13.61
CA GLY A 15 -12.09 0.35 13.19
C GLY A 15 -10.62 0.20 12.75
N ARG A 16 -10.00 -1.00 12.81
CA ARG A 16 -8.65 -1.19 12.28
C ARG A 16 -8.62 -0.99 10.77
N VAL A 17 -7.72 -0.12 10.32
CA VAL A 17 -7.42 0.17 8.91
C VAL A 17 -6.07 -0.42 8.54
N GLY A 18 -6.01 -1.12 7.40
CA GLY A 18 -4.77 -1.68 6.82
C GLY A 18 -4.17 -0.76 5.76
N ASP A 19 -3.18 -1.26 5.03
CA ASP A 19 -2.41 -0.54 4.02
C ASP A 19 -3.19 -0.23 2.74
N VAL A 20 -4.11 -1.11 2.36
CA VAL A 20 -4.84 -1.06 1.09
C VAL A 20 -5.48 0.31 0.77
N PRO A 21 -6.25 0.97 1.67
CA PRO A 21 -6.82 2.28 1.40
C PRO A 21 -5.84 3.46 1.58
N ILE A 22 -4.57 3.21 1.94
CA ILE A 22 -3.59 4.25 2.22
C ILE A 22 -2.66 4.41 1.01
N ILE A 23 -2.68 5.60 0.41
CA ILE A 23 -1.84 5.93 -0.75
C ILE A 23 -0.36 5.91 -0.35
N GLY A 24 0.46 5.25 -1.14
CA GLY A 24 1.89 5.06 -0.87
C GLY A 24 2.19 3.89 0.07
N ALA A 25 1.21 3.34 0.79
CA ALA A 25 1.35 2.10 1.54
C ALA A 25 0.96 0.91 0.66
N GLY A 26 -0.34 0.62 0.53
CA GLY A 26 -0.85 -0.52 -0.25
C GLY A 26 -1.24 -0.17 -1.69
N THR A 27 -1.51 1.10 -1.98
CA THR A 27 -1.88 1.54 -3.35
C THR A 27 -1.02 2.72 -3.76
N TYR A 28 -0.34 2.64 -4.90
CA TYR A 28 0.39 3.79 -5.45
C TYR A 28 0.47 3.72 -6.98
N ALA A 29 0.43 4.87 -7.65
CA ALA A 29 0.73 4.94 -9.07
C ALA A 29 1.34 6.29 -9.44
N ASN A 30 2.45 6.22 -10.18
CA ASN A 30 3.06 7.37 -10.83
C ASN A 30 3.37 6.99 -12.28
N ASN A 31 3.07 7.89 -13.22
CA ASN A 31 3.26 7.66 -14.66
C ASN A 31 4.74 7.63 -15.05
N SER A 32 5.61 8.29 -14.28
CA SER A 32 7.05 8.35 -14.56
C SER A 32 7.82 7.11 -14.09
N THR A 33 7.27 6.36 -13.12
CA THR A 33 7.98 5.26 -12.46
C THR A 33 7.17 3.95 -12.51
N VAL A 34 6.25 3.75 -11.58
CA VAL A 34 5.56 2.46 -11.37
C VAL A 34 4.17 2.62 -10.78
N ALA A 35 3.33 1.62 -11.04
CA ALA A 35 2.07 1.39 -10.36
C ALA A 35 2.16 0.13 -9.49
N VAL A 36 1.80 0.26 -8.21
CA VAL A 36 1.94 -0.78 -7.18
C VAL A 36 0.59 -1.01 -6.50
N SER A 37 0.23 -2.30 -6.39
CA SER A 37 -0.90 -2.80 -5.60
C SER A 37 -0.38 -3.86 -4.65
N GLY A 38 -0.51 -3.61 -3.36
CA GLY A 38 0.09 -4.37 -2.28
C GLY A 38 -0.89 -5.29 -1.55
N THR A 39 -0.35 -6.38 -0.98
CA THR A 39 -1.08 -7.27 -0.08
C THR A 39 -0.14 -7.83 0.99
N GLY A 40 -0.65 -8.02 2.19
CA GLY A 40 0.09 -8.62 3.30
C GLY A 40 -0.29 -8.05 4.66
N HIS A 41 0.66 -8.04 5.58
CA HIS A 41 0.50 -7.46 6.91
C HIS A 41 0.54 -5.93 6.82
N GLY A 42 -0.64 -5.31 6.72
CA GLY A 42 -0.78 -3.88 6.42
C GLY A 42 0.00 -2.95 7.35
N GLU A 43 0.22 -3.31 8.61
CA GLU A 43 1.03 -2.52 9.54
C GLU A 43 2.47 -2.31 9.04
N LEU A 44 3.07 -3.32 8.40
CA LEU A 44 4.43 -3.20 7.86
C LEU A 44 4.47 -2.35 6.59
N TRP A 45 3.44 -2.50 5.74
CA TRP A 45 3.28 -1.72 4.52
C TRP A 45 3.07 -0.23 4.82
N ILE A 46 2.27 0.10 5.84
CA ILE A 46 2.07 1.48 6.30
C ILE A 46 3.35 2.05 6.88
N ARG A 47 4.00 1.33 7.81
CA ARG A 47 5.19 1.84 8.52
C ARG A 47 6.36 2.16 7.60
N ARG A 48 6.45 1.48 6.46
CA ARG A 48 7.54 1.64 5.50
C ARG A 48 7.14 2.36 4.22
N CYS A 49 5.86 2.74 4.07
CA CYS A 49 5.33 3.31 2.82
C CYS A 49 5.77 2.50 1.59
N VAL A 50 5.63 1.17 1.65
CA VAL A 50 6.31 0.24 0.72
C VAL A 50 6.00 0.55 -0.75
N ALA A 51 4.74 0.83 -1.09
CA ALA A 51 4.39 1.12 -2.48
C ALA A 51 5.03 2.40 -3.02
N PHE A 52 5.16 3.44 -2.18
CA PHE A 52 5.87 4.66 -2.54
C PHE A 52 7.38 4.44 -2.59
N ASP A 53 7.94 3.72 -1.61
CA ASP A 53 9.38 3.46 -1.52
C ASP A 53 9.92 2.73 -2.76
N ILE A 54 9.15 1.78 -3.30
CA ILE A 54 9.47 1.13 -4.59
C ILE A 54 9.53 2.17 -5.72
N SER A 55 8.57 3.10 -5.78
CA SER A 55 8.60 4.18 -6.78
C SER A 55 9.80 5.10 -6.59
N ALA A 56 10.17 5.43 -5.34
CA ALA A 56 11.29 6.31 -5.06
C ALA A 56 12.62 5.65 -5.49
N LEU A 57 12.80 4.37 -5.19
CA LEU A 57 13.97 3.60 -5.61
C LEU A 57 14.16 3.50 -7.13
N MET A 58 13.08 3.62 -7.91
CA MET A 58 13.15 3.65 -9.37
C MET A 58 13.44 5.05 -9.94
N ASP A 59 13.18 6.10 -9.15
CA ASP A 59 13.35 7.50 -9.57
C ASP A 59 14.73 8.07 -9.18
N TYR A 60 15.36 7.52 -8.13
CA TYR A 60 16.74 7.83 -7.74
C TYR A 60 17.77 7.34 -8.76
#